data_AF-A0A7T7VVV2-F1
#
_entry.id   AF-A0A7T7VVV2-F1
#
_cell.length_a   1.000
_cell.length_b   1.000
_cell.length_c   1.000
_cell.angle_alpha   90.00
_cell.angle_beta   90.00
_cell.angle_gamma   90.00
#
_symmetry.space_group_name_H-M   'P 1'
#
loop_
_entity.id
_entity.type
_entity.pdbx_description
1 polymer ?
#
loop_
_entity_poly.entity_id
_entity_poly.type
_entity_poly.pdbx_seq_one_letter_code
_entity_poly.pdbx_strand_id
1 'polypeptide(L)'
;MQAAPHADVDWDKEFGVEERVRDPVTGEFPVDPYTQDDRNAGAEPFGGTAMAAHFGGQDGIRRIAERTVALSESDPRIASIFISRDTVRLRRTLFEQFCYILGAGCAYTGRDMVVAHAAMGVRMRDMNALVENLQQAMREENVPFAVQNRFLAKLAPMSHDVVAP
;
A
#
# COMPACT_ATOMS: atom_id res chain seq x y z
N MET A 1 32.59 -9.86 -41.43
CA MET A 1 31.17 -10.23 -41.65
C MET A 1 30.46 -10.06 -40.33
N GLN A 2 29.76 -8.95 -40.12
CA GLN A 2 28.85 -8.79 -38.98
C GLN A 2 27.51 -9.42 -39.38
N ALA A 3 27.01 -10.36 -38.58
CA ALA A 3 25.69 -10.92 -38.77
C ALA A 3 24.64 -9.84 -38.52
N ALA A 4 23.66 -9.72 -39.42
CA ALA A 4 22.53 -8.81 -39.24
C ALA A 4 21.72 -9.22 -37.99
N PRO A 5 21.16 -8.26 -37.23
CA PRO A 5 20.29 -8.59 -36.11
C PRO A 5 19.04 -9.32 -36.62
N HIS A 6 18.68 -10.43 -35.97
CA HIS A 6 17.47 -11.19 -36.25
C HIS A 6 16.24 -10.29 -36.04
N ALA A 7 15.65 -9.79 -37.12
CA ALA A 7 14.59 -8.79 -37.09
C ALA A 7 13.18 -9.36 -36.79
N ASP A 8 13.03 -10.68 -36.59
CA ASP A 8 11.71 -11.34 -36.53
C ASP A 8 11.52 -12.28 -35.33
N VAL A 9 12.39 -12.23 -34.31
CA VAL A 9 12.19 -13.06 -33.10
C VAL A 9 11.39 -12.26 -32.07
N ASP A 10 10.14 -12.67 -31.89
CA ASP A 10 9.30 -12.27 -30.75
C ASP A 10 9.81 -12.98 -29.49
N TRP A 11 10.82 -12.37 -28.86
CA TRP A 11 11.45 -12.88 -27.65
C TRP A 11 10.47 -12.96 -26.47
N ASP A 12 9.44 -12.11 -26.43
CA ASP A 12 8.44 -12.12 -25.37
C ASP A 12 7.63 -13.43 -25.44
N LYS A 13 7.26 -13.85 -26.65
CA LYS A 13 6.61 -15.16 -26.87
C LYS A 13 7.53 -16.35 -26.62
N GLU A 14 8.79 -16.28 -27.05
CA GLU A 14 9.78 -17.35 -26.89
C GLU A 14 10.07 -17.64 -25.39
N PHE A 15 10.14 -16.59 -24.58
CA PHE A 15 10.38 -16.70 -23.13
C PHE A 15 9.10 -16.74 -22.29
N GLY A 16 7.92 -16.77 -22.93
CA GLY A 16 6.63 -16.83 -22.24
C GLY A 16 6.38 -15.63 -21.32
N VAL A 17 6.84 -14.44 -21.71
CA VAL A 17 6.57 -13.19 -21.01
C VAL A 17 5.10 -12.84 -21.22
N GLU A 18 4.26 -13.25 -20.26
CA GLU A 18 2.85 -12.86 -20.27
C GLU A 18 2.73 -11.36 -19.98
N GLU A 19 2.16 -10.62 -20.95
CA GLU A 19 1.84 -9.21 -20.76
C GLU A 19 0.86 -9.09 -19.58
N ARG A 20 1.24 -8.31 -18.55
CA ARG A 20 0.37 -8.09 -17.40
C ARG A 20 -0.75 -7.13 -17.82
N VAL A 21 -1.86 -7.67 -18.27
CA VAL A 21 -3.06 -6.91 -18.61
C VAL A 21 -3.84 -6.57 -17.34
N ARG A 22 -4.36 -5.33 -17.25
CA ARG A 22 -5.23 -4.93 -16.14
C ARG A 22 -6.56 -5.67 -16.21
N ASP A 23 -7.04 -6.13 -15.06
CA ASP A 23 -8.38 -6.69 -14.93
C ASP A 23 -9.44 -5.62 -15.31
N PRO A 24 -10.40 -5.94 -16.18
CA PRO A 24 -11.34 -4.95 -16.71
C PRO A 24 -12.38 -4.47 -15.70
N VAL A 25 -12.56 -5.16 -14.58
CA VAL A 25 -13.54 -4.81 -13.54
C VAL A 25 -12.90 -3.94 -12.46
N THR A 26 -11.72 -4.35 -12.00
CA THR A 26 -11.01 -3.72 -10.88
C THR A 26 -9.96 -2.70 -11.32
N GLY A 27 -9.46 -2.83 -12.55
CA GLY A 27 -8.31 -2.07 -13.04
C GLY A 27 -6.97 -2.51 -12.42
N GLU A 28 -6.94 -3.56 -11.60
CA GLU A 28 -5.73 -4.07 -10.96
C GLU A 28 -4.96 -5.02 -11.89
N PHE A 29 -3.64 -5.11 -11.71
CA PHE A 29 -2.86 -6.18 -12.32
C PHE A 29 -3.13 -7.50 -11.57
N PRO A 30 -3.17 -8.64 -12.29
CA PRO A 30 -3.33 -9.95 -11.65
C PRO A 30 -2.16 -10.21 -10.68
N VAL A 31 -2.47 -10.84 -9.56
CA VAL A 31 -1.50 -11.23 -8.53
C VAL A 31 -1.60 -12.73 -8.30
N ASP A 32 -0.47 -13.35 -7.95
CA ASP A 32 -0.47 -14.77 -7.57
C ASP A 32 -1.44 -15.01 -6.41
N PRO A 33 -2.17 -16.14 -6.40
CA PRO A 33 -3.08 -16.50 -5.32
C PRO A 33 -2.40 -16.49 -3.95
N TYR A 34 -3.12 -16.01 -2.94
CA TYR A 34 -2.70 -16.04 -1.53
C TYR A 34 -3.95 -16.12 -0.65
N THR A 35 -3.78 -16.56 0.60
CA THR A 35 -4.87 -16.61 1.57
C THR A 35 -5.23 -15.20 2.03
N GLN A 36 -6.46 -14.78 1.78
CA GLN A 36 -7.01 -13.53 2.32
C GLN A 36 -7.51 -13.76 3.74
N ASP A 37 -7.02 -12.95 4.67
CA ASP A 37 -7.37 -13.01 6.08
C ASP A 37 -7.12 -11.63 6.70
N ASP A 38 -8.03 -11.15 7.54
CA ASP A 38 -7.90 -9.85 8.19
C ASP A 38 -6.62 -9.72 9.05
N ARG A 39 -6.09 -10.85 9.54
CA ARG A 39 -4.81 -10.89 10.26
C ARG A 39 -3.63 -10.44 9.41
N ASN A 40 -3.76 -10.46 8.08
CA ASN A 40 -2.75 -9.93 7.17
C ASN A 40 -2.58 -8.40 7.29
N ALA A 41 -3.53 -7.70 7.92
CA ALA A 41 -3.47 -6.24 8.10
C ALA A 41 -2.31 -5.78 8.99
N GLY A 42 -1.68 -6.70 9.74
CA GLY A 42 -0.51 -6.44 10.59
C GLY A 42 -0.83 -5.85 11.97
N ALA A 43 -2.10 -5.58 12.26
CA ALA A 43 -2.56 -5.13 13.58
C ALA A 43 -4.04 -5.45 13.79
N GLU A 44 -4.41 -5.79 15.03
CA GLU A 44 -5.80 -5.94 15.44
C GLU A 44 -6.55 -4.59 15.41
N PRO A 45 -7.87 -4.56 15.17
CA PRO A 45 -8.61 -3.31 15.11
C PRO A 45 -8.69 -2.60 16.47
N PHE A 46 -8.98 -1.30 16.46
CA PHE A 46 -9.46 -0.61 17.65
C PHE A 46 -10.84 -1.14 18.03
N GLY A 47 -11.13 -1.20 19.34
CA GLY A 47 -12.44 -1.59 19.84
C GLY A 47 -13.50 -0.52 19.55
N GLY A 48 -14.64 -0.94 19.02
CA GLY A 48 -15.76 -0.05 18.67
C GLY A 48 -15.45 0.91 17.53
N THR A 49 -16.32 1.89 17.30
CA THR A 49 -16.26 2.80 16.14
C THR A 49 -15.73 4.20 16.46
N ALA A 50 -15.42 4.49 17.73
CA ALA A 50 -15.01 5.83 18.17
C ALA A 50 -13.73 6.31 17.50
N MET A 51 -12.78 5.41 17.24
CA MET A 51 -11.55 5.77 16.53
C MET A 51 -11.88 6.15 15.07
N ALA A 52 -12.58 5.29 14.34
CA ALA A 52 -13.04 5.58 12.99
C ALA A 52 -13.82 6.91 12.86
N ALA A 53 -14.64 7.26 13.86
CA ALA A 53 -15.38 8.53 13.86
C ALA A 53 -14.46 9.76 13.81
N HIS A 54 -13.30 9.72 14.49
CA HIS A 54 -12.30 10.80 14.42
C HIS A 54 -11.63 10.92 13.03
N PHE A 55 -11.67 9.86 12.25
CA PHE A 55 -11.14 9.81 10.87
C PHE A 55 -12.24 10.06 9.83
N GLY A 56 -13.45 10.47 10.25
CA GLY A 56 -14.56 10.71 9.33
C GLY A 56 -15.21 9.44 8.76
N GLY A 57 -15.11 8.32 9.48
CA GLY A 57 -15.61 7.03 9.02
C GLY A 57 -14.88 6.54 7.77
N GLN A 58 -15.51 5.64 7.01
CA GLN A 58 -14.87 5.05 5.82
C GLN A 58 -14.48 6.11 4.78
N ASP A 59 -15.29 7.15 4.59
CA ASP A 59 -15.03 8.18 3.57
C ASP A 59 -13.79 9.02 3.90
N GLY A 60 -13.63 9.45 5.16
CA GLY A 60 -12.43 10.17 5.55
C GLY A 60 -11.19 9.28 5.56
N ILE A 61 -11.32 8.02 5.97
CA ILE A 61 -10.22 7.04 5.89
C ILE A 61 -9.78 6.83 4.43
N ARG A 62 -10.72 6.76 3.49
CA ARG A 62 -10.43 6.67 2.05
C ARG A 62 -9.64 7.86 1.56
N ARG A 63 -10.07 9.09 1.89
CA ARG A 63 -9.33 10.32 1.52
C ARG A 63 -7.92 10.33 2.11
N ILE A 64 -7.74 9.90 3.36
CA ILE A 64 -6.43 9.81 4.02
C ILE A 64 -5.53 8.80 3.29
N ALA A 65 -6.04 7.61 2.95
CA ALA A 65 -5.27 6.59 2.24
C ALA A 65 -4.86 7.07 0.83
N GLU A 66 -5.81 7.60 0.06
CA GLU A 66 -5.54 8.16 -1.27
C GLU A 66 -4.53 9.30 -1.22
N ARG A 67 -4.68 10.20 -0.25
CA ARG A 67 -3.76 11.32 -0.07
C ARG A 67 -2.37 10.88 0.34
N THR A 68 -2.25 9.86 1.19
CA THR A 68 -0.97 9.28 1.59
C THR A 68 -0.22 8.71 0.39
N VAL A 69 -0.91 8.01 -0.52
CA VAL A 69 -0.31 7.50 -1.76
C VAL A 69 0.12 8.65 -2.67
N ALA A 70 -0.75 9.64 -2.89
CA ALA A 70 -0.45 10.79 -3.74
C ALA A 70 0.77 11.60 -3.24
N LEU A 71 0.87 11.83 -1.92
CA LEU A 71 2.03 12.48 -1.31
C LEU A 71 3.30 11.65 -1.53
N SER A 72 3.22 10.33 -1.36
CA SER A 72 4.36 9.43 -1.51
C SER A 72 4.85 9.31 -2.96
N GLU A 73 3.94 9.34 -3.93
CA GLU A 73 4.29 9.42 -5.36
C GLU A 73 4.99 10.73 -5.73
N SER A 74 4.76 11.81 -4.95
CA SER A 74 5.39 13.12 -5.16
C SER A 74 6.62 13.40 -4.28
N ASP A 75 6.91 12.54 -3.31
CA ASP A 75 8.03 12.71 -2.38
C ASP A 75 9.34 12.21 -3.01
N PRO A 76 10.31 13.08 -3.34
CA PRO A 76 11.54 12.68 -4.03
C PRO A 76 12.39 11.67 -3.25
N ARG A 77 12.14 11.49 -1.94
CA ARG A 77 12.84 10.50 -1.11
C ARG A 77 12.38 9.07 -1.39
N ILE A 78 11.11 8.89 -1.76
CA ILE A 78 10.47 7.56 -1.87
C ILE A 78 9.65 7.34 -3.16
N ALA A 79 9.44 8.35 -3.99
CA ALA A 79 8.61 8.27 -5.21
C ALA A 79 9.02 7.12 -6.14
N SER A 80 10.31 6.83 -6.24
CA SER A 80 10.82 5.73 -7.08
C SER A 80 10.31 4.35 -6.67
N ILE A 81 9.94 4.14 -5.40
CA ILE A 81 9.36 2.89 -4.89
C ILE A 81 8.00 2.62 -5.56
N PHE A 82 7.27 3.67 -5.94
CA PHE A 82 5.88 3.58 -6.42
C PHE A 82 5.74 3.50 -7.95
N ILE A 83 6.78 3.84 -8.72
CA ILE A 83 6.73 3.90 -10.21
C ILE A 83 6.29 2.57 -10.83
N SER A 84 6.75 1.45 -10.30
CA SER A 84 6.49 0.11 -10.84
C SER A 84 5.40 -0.66 -10.09
N ARG A 85 4.64 0.02 -9.22
CA ARG A 85 3.61 -0.61 -8.40
C ARG A 85 2.23 -0.41 -8.99
N ASP A 86 1.36 -1.38 -8.75
CA ASP A 86 -0.03 -1.23 -9.09
C ASP A 86 -0.70 -0.26 -8.13
N THR A 87 -0.70 1.02 -8.49
CA THR A 87 -1.16 2.08 -7.59
C THR A 87 -2.69 2.07 -7.43
N VAL A 88 -3.43 1.38 -8.31
CA VAL A 88 -4.87 1.11 -8.15
C VAL A 88 -5.07 0.18 -6.95
N ARG A 89 -4.41 -0.98 -6.99
CA ARG A 89 -4.42 -1.95 -5.89
C ARG A 89 -3.90 -1.36 -4.59
N LEU A 90 -2.78 -0.64 -4.64
CA LEU A 90 -2.18 -0.02 -3.44
C LEU A 90 -3.17 0.91 -2.73
N ARG A 91 -3.85 1.80 -3.46
CA ARG A 91 -4.83 2.73 -2.86
C ARG A 91 -5.97 1.96 -2.19
N ARG A 92 -6.51 0.93 -2.86
CA ARG A 92 -7.56 0.09 -2.29
C ARG A 92 -7.09 -0.64 -1.02
N THR A 93 -5.97 -1.37 -1.09
CA THR A 93 -5.51 -2.17 0.06
C THR A 93 -5.04 -1.31 1.22
N LEU A 94 -4.48 -0.12 0.96
CA LEU A 94 -4.12 0.83 2.03
C LEU A 94 -5.38 1.39 2.71
N PHE A 95 -6.41 1.73 1.94
CA PHE A 95 -7.71 2.09 2.49
C PHE A 95 -8.29 0.96 3.35
N GLU A 96 -8.30 -0.28 2.84
CA GLU A 96 -8.82 -1.44 3.57
C GLU A 96 -8.07 -1.67 4.88
N GLN A 97 -6.74 -1.61 4.85
CA GLN A 97 -5.89 -1.78 6.03
C GLN A 97 -6.23 -0.72 7.09
N PHE A 98 -6.27 0.55 6.70
CA PHE A 98 -6.61 1.63 7.62
C PHE A 98 -8.04 1.49 8.15
N CYS A 99 -9.00 1.15 7.27
CA CYS A 99 -10.41 1.00 7.63
C CYS A 99 -10.63 -0.15 8.62
N TYR A 100 -10.00 -1.30 8.38
CA TYR A 100 -10.01 -2.44 9.30
C TYR A 100 -9.43 -2.03 10.64
N ILE A 101 -8.18 -1.53 10.66
CA ILE A 101 -7.46 -1.21 11.90
C ILE A 101 -8.19 -0.14 12.72
N LEU A 102 -8.77 0.88 12.08
CA LEU A 102 -9.49 1.96 12.76
C LEU A 102 -10.86 1.53 13.31
N GLY A 103 -11.32 0.30 13.06
CA GLY A 103 -12.61 -0.21 13.54
C GLY A 103 -13.79 0.32 12.74
N ALA A 104 -13.61 0.59 11.44
CA ALA A 104 -14.63 1.15 10.57
C ALA A 104 -15.45 0.09 9.77
N GLY A 105 -15.26 -1.20 10.09
CA GLY A 105 -16.08 -2.30 9.56
C GLY A 105 -15.71 -2.80 8.16
N CYS A 106 -14.52 -2.45 7.65
CA CYS A 106 -13.98 -3.08 6.44
C CYS A 106 -13.22 -4.37 6.78
N ALA A 107 -13.16 -5.29 5.82
CA ALA A 107 -12.18 -6.36 5.80
C ALA A 107 -10.88 -5.90 5.11
N TYR A 108 -9.76 -6.53 5.45
CA TYR A 108 -8.50 -6.39 4.73
C TYR A 108 -8.24 -7.62 3.86
N THR A 109 -8.15 -7.40 2.56
CA THR A 109 -7.99 -8.49 1.58
C THR A 109 -6.58 -8.56 1.00
N GLY A 110 -5.66 -7.70 1.45
CA GLY A 110 -4.29 -7.67 0.96
C GLY A 110 -3.42 -8.82 1.47
N ARG A 111 -2.19 -8.89 0.95
CA ARG A 111 -1.16 -9.81 1.43
C ARG A 111 -0.69 -9.39 2.83
N ASP A 112 -0.13 -10.31 3.59
CA ASP A 112 0.55 -9.96 4.84
C ASP A 112 1.73 -9.01 4.58
N MET A 113 2.12 -8.27 5.62
CA MET A 113 3.12 -7.21 5.49
C MET A 113 4.48 -7.73 5.01
N VAL A 114 4.90 -8.93 5.44
CA VAL A 114 6.19 -9.52 5.03
C VAL A 114 6.17 -9.80 3.53
N VAL A 115 5.17 -10.54 3.04
CA VAL A 115 5.07 -10.91 1.62
C VAL A 115 4.84 -9.68 0.75
N ALA A 116 4.05 -8.71 1.21
CA ALA A 116 3.77 -7.49 0.47
C ALA A 116 5.03 -6.65 0.22
N HIS A 117 6.01 -6.65 1.14
CA HIS A 117 7.18 -5.76 1.09
C HIS A 117 8.52 -6.47 0.83
N ALA A 118 8.56 -7.81 0.81
CA ALA A 118 9.80 -8.61 0.70
C ALA A 118 10.74 -8.21 -0.46
N ALA A 119 10.20 -7.85 -1.62
CA ALA A 119 10.98 -7.53 -2.82
C ALA A 119 11.24 -6.01 -3.02
N MET A 120 10.93 -5.19 -2.02
CA MET A 120 11.02 -3.72 -2.14
C MET A 120 12.33 -3.13 -1.61
N GLY A 121 13.03 -3.84 -0.71
CA GLY A 121 14.25 -3.32 -0.09
C GLY A 121 14.01 -2.04 0.73
N VAL A 122 12.82 -1.91 1.33
CA VAL A 122 12.45 -0.74 2.15
C VAL A 122 13.39 -0.63 3.34
N ARG A 123 13.93 0.56 3.58
CA ARG A 123 14.72 0.84 4.80
C ARG A 123 13.96 1.76 5.73
N MET A 124 14.46 1.87 6.95
CA MET A 124 13.86 2.73 7.98
C MET A 124 13.68 4.18 7.52
N ARG A 125 14.60 4.73 6.72
CA ARG A 125 14.47 6.09 6.19
C ARG A 125 13.30 6.26 5.21
N ASP A 126 13.02 5.22 4.44
CA ASP A 126 11.93 5.20 3.46
C ASP A 126 10.59 5.08 4.21
N MET A 127 10.54 4.24 5.26
CA MET A 127 9.40 4.14 6.16
C MET A 127 9.11 5.45 6.90
N ASN A 128 10.14 6.15 7.38
CA ASN A 128 9.98 7.44 8.04
C ASN A 128 9.35 8.49 7.12
N ALA A 129 9.80 8.56 5.86
CA ALA A 129 9.20 9.44 4.86
C ALA A 129 7.72 9.11 4.60
N LEU A 130 7.37 7.82 4.52
CA LEU A 130 5.97 7.39 4.40
C LEU A 130 5.14 7.81 5.63
N VAL A 131 5.67 7.66 6.84
CA VAL A 131 5.00 8.07 8.09
C VAL A 131 4.79 9.58 8.15
N GLU A 132 5.72 10.38 7.63
CA GLU A 132 5.55 11.84 7.50
C GLU A 132 4.42 12.19 6.51
N ASN A 133 4.34 11.49 5.38
CA ASN A 133 3.28 11.67 4.38
C ASN A 133 1.90 11.28 4.93
N LEU A 134 1.82 10.19 5.70
CA LEU A 134 0.59 9.79 6.40
C LEU A 134 0.16 10.83 7.44
N GLN A 135 1.11 11.35 8.24
CA GLN A 135 0.82 12.44 9.18
C GLN A 135 0.29 13.69 8.45
N GLN A 136 0.85 14.02 7.28
CA GLN A 136 0.34 15.12 6.48
C GLN A 136 -1.08 14.87 6.01
N ALA A 137 -1.39 13.71 5.46
CA ALA A 137 -2.74 13.36 5.03
C ALA A 137 -3.77 13.46 6.19
N MET A 138 -3.40 12.96 7.38
CA MET A 138 -4.27 13.07 8.56
C MET A 138 -4.46 14.52 9.04
N ARG A 139 -3.42 15.37 8.95
CA ARG A 139 -3.54 16.80 9.28
C ARG A 139 -4.46 17.53 8.29
N GLU A 140 -4.34 17.25 7.00
CA GLU A 140 -5.18 17.85 5.96
C GLU A 140 -6.66 17.45 6.13
N GLU A 141 -6.92 16.24 6.64
CA GLU A 141 -8.27 15.75 6.99
C GLU A 141 -8.71 16.14 8.42
N ASN A 142 -7.97 17.04 9.09
CA ASN A 142 -8.30 17.59 10.41
C ASN A 142 -8.41 16.55 11.54
N VAL A 143 -7.72 15.41 11.43
CA VAL A 143 -7.65 14.43 12.53
C VAL A 143 -6.85 15.05 13.69
N PRO A 144 -7.36 15.05 14.94
CA PRO A 144 -6.63 15.63 16.07
C PRO A 144 -5.28 14.96 16.29
N PHE A 145 -4.23 15.74 16.60
CA PHE A 145 -2.86 15.23 16.74
C PHE A 145 -2.72 14.04 17.71
N ALA A 146 -3.40 14.07 18.85
CA ALA A 146 -3.40 12.96 19.80
C ALA A 146 -4.00 11.67 19.19
N VAL A 147 -4.98 11.81 18.30
CA VAL A 147 -5.61 10.69 17.58
C VAL A 147 -4.67 10.15 16.50
N GLN A 148 -4.00 11.03 15.77
CA GLN A 148 -2.96 10.64 14.80
C GLN A 148 -1.90 9.76 15.46
N ASN A 149 -1.34 10.20 16.59
CA ASN A 149 -0.29 9.46 17.30
C ASN A 149 -0.78 8.10 17.81
N ARG A 150 -2.04 7.99 18.24
CA ARG A 150 -2.61 6.69 18.64
C ARG A 150 -2.69 5.72 17.46
N PHE A 151 -3.05 6.20 16.28
CA PHE A 151 -3.07 5.36 15.08
C PHE A 151 -1.65 4.98 14.64
N LEU A 152 -0.72 5.93 14.60
CA LEU A 152 0.68 5.64 14.26
C LEU A 152 1.32 4.64 15.22
N ALA A 153 1.06 4.75 16.52
CA ALA A 153 1.53 3.80 17.52
C ALA A 153 0.98 2.37 17.28
N LYS A 154 -0.23 2.26 16.72
CA LYS A 154 -0.84 0.97 16.34
C LYS A 154 -0.14 0.36 15.13
N LEU A 155 0.33 1.18 14.18
CA LEU A 155 1.04 0.74 12.98
C LEU A 155 2.53 0.46 13.22
N ALA A 156 3.16 1.14 14.17
CA ALA A 156 4.61 1.11 14.38
C ALA A 156 5.26 -0.29 14.46
N PRO A 157 4.65 -1.30 15.12
CA PRO A 157 5.22 -2.65 15.17
C PRO A 157 5.40 -3.31 13.80
N MET A 158 4.60 -2.93 12.78
CA MET A 158 4.71 -3.47 11.42
C MET A 158 6.05 -3.16 10.75
N SER A 159 6.82 -2.19 11.28
CA SER A 159 8.16 -1.88 10.74
C SER A 159 9.09 -3.10 10.72
N HIS A 160 8.90 -4.07 11.62
CA HIS A 160 9.66 -5.32 11.63
C HIS A 160 9.42 -6.20 10.40
N ASP A 161 8.23 -6.13 9.82
CA ASP A 161 7.84 -6.94 8.66
C ASP A 161 8.12 -6.22 7.33
N VAL A 162 8.19 -4.90 7.37
CA VAL A 162 8.31 -4.04 6.18
C VAL A 162 9.76 -3.67 5.89
N VAL A 163 10.55 -3.38 6.92
CA VAL A 163 11.93 -2.91 6.76
C VAL A 163 12.86 -4.10 6.53
N ALA A 164 13.61 -4.06 5.43
CA ALA A 164 14.64 -5.04 5.14
C ALA A 164 15.77 -4.98 6.19
N PRO A 165 16.41 -6.13 6.50
CA PRO A 165 17.57 -6.20 7.39
C PRO A 165 18.74 -5.30 6.99
#